data_AF-A0A2G2HD14-F1
#
_entry.id   AF-A0A2G2HD14-F1
#
_cell.length_a   1.000
_cell.length_b   1.000
_cell.length_c   1.000
_cell.angle_alpha   90.00
_cell.angle_beta   90.00
_cell.angle_gamma   90.00
#
_symmetry.space_group_name_H-M   'P 1'
#
loop_
_entity.id
_entity.type
_entity.pdbx_description
1 polymer ?
#
loop_
_entity_poly.entity_id
_entity_poly.type
_entity_poly.pdbx_seq_one_letter_code
_entity_poly.pdbx_strand_id
1 'polypeptide(L)'
;MSLKLINDCIFIADTHFNEKNTIFYTFLQELKAKRLLCKQLILMGDMFDFLTFQTKYFIKKNQKAIDLLNDLSKDIEIIYFEGNHDYNLKKIFPLIKIYERQAQPVLAEYKNKSISLSHGDMYVDNFYNIYCSVIRNKTLLALLNILDINDVLSKKIYTSLMAKSICRKIPNFKEIIQKKIDCYDTSIVIEGHYHQGDFITYDKTFYVNIPSLLCSNEYVILNDTFKKITLRTKI
;
A
#
# COMPACT_ATOMS: atom_id res chain seq x y z
N MET A 1 9.44 -14.62 -14.53
CA MET A 1 8.11 -15.17 -14.18
C MET A 1 7.22 -14.03 -13.72
N SER A 2 6.05 -13.86 -14.32
CA SER A 2 5.03 -12.91 -13.86
C SER A 2 4.47 -13.35 -12.50
N LEU A 3 4.04 -12.38 -11.68
CA LEU A 3 3.31 -12.67 -10.45
C LEU A 3 1.97 -13.34 -10.78
N LYS A 4 1.53 -14.34 -10.01
CA LYS A 4 0.22 -14.98 -10.22
C LYS A 4 -0.74 -14.59 -9.11
N LEU A 5 -1.88 -14.02 -9.47
CA LEU A 5 -2.97 -13.80 -8.53
C LEU A 5 -3.86 -15.03 -8.45
N ILE A 6 -4.37 -15.33 -7.26
CA ILE A 6 -5.27 -16.46 -7.03
C ILE A 6 -6.71 -15.99 -6.81
N ASN A 7 -7.66 -16.93 -6.94
CA ASN A 7 -9.04 -16.64 -6.56
C ASN A 7 -9.12 -16.31 -5.07
N ASP A 8 -9.99 -15.37 -4.74
CA ASP A 8 -10.22 -14.86 -3.39
C ASP A 8 -8.99 -14.16 -2.77
N CYS A 9 -8.03 -13.71 -3.58
CA CYS A 9 -6.97 -12.85 -3.07
C CYS A 9 -7.54 -11.49 -2.63
N ILE A 10 -6.99 -10.97 -1.52
CA ILE A 10 -7.47 -9.74 -0.90
C ILE A 10 -6.49 -8.60 -1.20
N PHE A 11 -7.02 -7.44 -1.56
CA PHE A 11 -6.28 -6.19 -1.74
C PHE A 11 -6.67 -5.18 -0.66
N ILE A 12 -5.65 -4.57 -0.05
CA ILE A 12 -5.79 -3.41 0.83
C ILE A 12 -4.75 -2.36 0.47
N ALA A 13 -5.09 -1.08 0.66
CA ALA A 13 -4.24 0.06 0.34
C ALA A 13 -4.49 1.20 1.34
N ASP A 14 -3.52 2.10 1.44
CA ASP A 14 -3.68 3.45 2.00
C ASP A 14 -4.35 3.44 3.37
N THR A 15 -3.87 2.54 4.25
CA THR A 15 -4.44 2.34 5.57
C THR A 15 -3.89 3.33 6.60
N HIS A 16 -2.73 3.93 6.30
CA HIS A 16 -2.04 4.95 7.10
C HIS A 16 -2.07 4.65 8.60
N PHE A 17 -1.67 3.43 8.96
CA PHE A 17 -1.69 2.97 10.33
C PHE A 17 -0.85 3.86 11.24
N ASN A 18 -1.43 4.24 12.37
CA ASN A 18 -0.79 4.99 13.44
C ASN A 18 -1.58 4.83 14.76
N GLU A 19 -1.26 5.62 15.79
CA GLU A 19 -1.90 5.53 17.10
C GLU A 19 -3.38 5.95 17.10
N LYS A 20 -3.79 6.85 16.19
CA LYS A 20 -5.19 7.25 16.00
C LYS A 20 -5.94 6.34 15.02
N ASN A 21 -5.25 5.88 13.99
CA ASN A 21 -5.83 5.10 12.90
C ASN A 21 -5.41 3.63 13.02
N THR A 22 -6.20 2.83 13.74
CA THR A 22 -5.88 1.43 14.02
C THR A 22 -6.59 0.44 13.11
N ILE A 23 -7.31 0.89 12.08
CA ILE A 23 -8.14 0.03 11.21
C ILE A 23 -7.34 -1.11 10.56
N PHE A 24 -6.09 -0.83 10.16
CA PHE A 24 -5.19 -1.83 9.62
C PHE A 24 -4.90 -2.95 10.64
N TYR A 25 -4.60 -2.57 11.88
CA TYR A 25 -4.35 -3.53 12.93
C TYR A 25 -5.59 -4.38 13.22
N THR A 26 -6.78 -3.77 13.23
CA THR A 26 -8.04 -4.50 13.36
C THR A 26 -8.24 -5.50 12.21
N PHE A 27 -7.97 -5.09 10.97
CA PHE A 27 -8.02 -5.99 9.82
C PHE A 27 -7.07 -7.19 9.96
N LEU A 28 -5.82 -6.94 10.39
CA LEU A 28 -4.86 -8.02 10.65
C LEU A 28 -5.31 -8.96 11.78
N GLN A 29 -5.97 -8.43 12.82
CA GLN A 29 -6.53 -9.25 13.90
C GLN A 29 -7.66 -10.16 13.40
N GLU A 30 -8.52 -9.67 12.50
CA GLU A 30 -9.59 -10.47 11.90
C GLU A 30 -9.04 -11.61 11.02
N LEU A 31 -7.93 -11.35 10.29
CA LEU A 31 -7.17 -12.40 9.60
C LEU A 31 -6.60 -13.42 10.58
N LYS A 32 -5.94 -12.96 11.65
CA LYS A 32 -5.31 -13.85 12.65
C LYS A 32 -6.35 -14.73 13.37
N ALA A 33 -7.53 -14.17 13.65
CA ALA A 33 -8.66 -14.87 14.23
C ALA A 33 -9.38 -15.80 13.22
N LYS A 34 -8.94 -15.86 11.96
CA LYS A 34 -9.53 -16.64 10.86
C LYS A 34 -11.01 -16.30 10.60
N ARG A 35 -11.44 -15.09 10.97
CA ARG A 35 -12.78 -14.55 10.67
C ARG A 35 -12.85 -14.02 9.23
N LEU A 36 -11.70 -13.60 8.72
CA LEU A 36 -11.46 -13.31 7.31
C LEU A 36 -10.52 -14.39 6.77
N LEU A 37 -11.02 -15.22 5.86
CA LEU A 37 -10.21 -16.24 5.19
C LEU A 37 -9.42 -15.60 4.05
N CYS A 38 -8.10 -15.72 4.09
CA CYS A 38 -7.21 -15.16 3.08
C CYS A 38 -6.01 -16.07 2.90
N LYS A 39 -5.71 -16.45 1.65
CA LYS A 39 -4.50 -17.21 1.30
C LYS A 39 -3.44 -16.35 0.62
N GLN A 40 -3.87 -15.27 -0.04
CA GLN A 40 -2.99 -14.31 -0.70
C GLN A 40 -3.47 -12.89 -0.39
N LEU A 41 -2.61 -12.11 0.26
CA LEU A 41 -2.87 -10.73 0.65
C LEU A 41 -1.95 -9.80 -0.13
N ILE A 42 -2.53 -8.85 -0.85
CA ILE A 42 -1.83 -7.84 -1.63
C ILE A 42 -1.95 -6.48 -0.92
N LEU A 43 -0.81 -5.95 -0.50
CA LEU A 43 -0.67 -4.64 0.15
C LEU A 43 -0.22 -3.63 -0.89
N MET A 44 -1.09 -2.69 -1.26
CA MET A 44 -0.89 -1.74 -2.37
C MET A 44 -0.31 -0.40 -1.91
N GLY A 45 0.62 -0.43 -0.95
CA GLY A 45 1.33 0.73 -0.42
C GLY A 45 0.55 1.55 0.61
N ASP A 46 1.28 2.41 1.32
CA ASP A 46 0.78 3.34 2.33
C ASP A 46 -0.05 2.66 3.44
N MET A 47 0.41 1.46 3.83
CA MET A 47 -0.11 0.72 4.97
C MET A 47 0.20 1.43 6.28
N PHE A 48 1.37 2.05 6.39
CA PHE A 48 1.79 2.79 7.57
C PHE A 48 1.80 4.28 7.28
N ASP A 49 1.45 5.11 8.27
CA ASP A 49 1.50 6.56 8.10
C ASP A 49 2.95 7.07 7.89
N PHE A 50 3.93 6.33 8.43
CA PHE A 50 5.31 6.34 7.95
C PHE A 50 6.05 5.10 8.43
N LEU A 51 6.77 4.41 7.55
CA LEU A 51 7.62 3.29 7.93
C LEU A 51 8.81 3.12 6.99
N THR A 52 10.02 3.11 7.55
CA THR A 52 11.21 2.73 6.81
C THR A 52 12.24 2.07 7.73
N PHE A 53 13.00 1.11 7.21
CA PHE A 53 13.92 0.29 8.03
C PHE A 53 14.99 1.13 8.74
N GLN A 54 15.34 2.27 8.17
CA GLN A 54 16.41 3.12 8.68
C GLN A 54 15.98 3.95 9.90
N THR A 55 14.69 4.10 10.18
CA THR A 55 14.20 5.01 11.23
C THR A 55 13.68 4.23 12.44
N LYS A 56 14.51 4.12 13.47
CA LYS A 56 14.24 3.32 14.69
C LYS A 56 12.96 3.76 15.40
N TYR A 57 12.72 5.07 15.46
CA TYR A 57 11.53 5.65 16.09
C TYR A 57 10.23 5.10 15.48
N PHE A 58 10.12 5.10 14.15
CA PHE A 58 8.92 4.66 13.45
C PHE A 58 8.76 3.14 13.43
N ILE A 59 9.86 2.37 13.41
CA ILE A 59 9.78 0.92 13.64
C ILE A 59 9.16 0.65 15.01
N LYS A 60 9.69 1.28 16.07
CA LYS A 60 9.20 1.09 17.44
C LYS A 60 7.73 1.47 17.59
N LYS A 61 7.29 2.58 16.98
CA LYS A 61 5.88 3.00 17.04
C LYS A 61 4.93 2.04 16.32
N ASN A 62 5.38 1.42 15.24
CA ASN A 62 4.57 0.53 14.42
C ASN A 62 4.73 -0.95 14.78
N GLN A 63 5.53 -1.27 15.81
CA GLN A 63 5.98 -2.63 16.14
C GLN A 63 4.82 -3.64 16.22
N LYS A 64 3.71 -3.29 16.88
CA LYS A 64 2.56 -4.22 17.04
C LYS A 64 1.98 -4.69 15.70
N ALA A 65 1.86 -3.79 14.72
CA ALA A 65 1.34 -4.13 13.41
C ALA A 65 2.40 -4.83 12.54
N ILE A 66 3.68 -4.45 12.70
CA ILE A 66 4.80 -5.13 12.05
C ILE A 66 4.88 -6.60 12.49
N ASP A 67 4.83 -6.85 13.80
CA ASP A 67 4.92 -8.20 14.37
C ASP A 67 3.76 -9.07 13.92
N LEU A 68 2.53 -8.53 13.96
CA LEU A 68 1.35 -9.26 13.53
C LEU A 68 1.37 -9.56 12.04
N LEU A 69 1.82 -8.63 11.20
CA LEU A 69 1.94 -8.85 9.76
C LEU A 69 3.03 -9.88 9.43
N ASN A 70 4.17 -9.85 10.11
CA ASN A 70 5.21 -10.87 10.00
C ASN A 70 4.72 -12.25 10.45
N ASP A 71 3.93 -12.32 11.53
CA ASP A 71 3.36 -13.58 11.99
C ASP A 71 2.35 -14.16 10.98
N LEU A 72 1.48 -13.32 10.41
CA LEU A 72 0.54 -13.72 9.36
C LEU A 72 1.26 -14.19 8.09
N SER A 73 2.41 -13.62 7.75
CA SER A 73 3.19 -13.99 6.56
C SER A 73 3.76 -15.42 6.58
N LYS A 74 3.68 -16.11 7.72
CA LYS A 74 4.04 -17.54 7.83
C LYS A 74 2.97 -18.45 7.22
N ASP A 75 1.72 -18.01 7.24
CA ASP A 75 0.55 -18.79 6.84
C ASP A 75 -0.12 -18.26 5.56
N ILE A 76 0.07 -16.97 5.26
CA ILE A 76 -0.54 -16.25 4.13
C ILE A 76 0.57 -15.80 3.18
N GLU A 77 0.38 -15.98 1.87
CA GLU A 77 1.25 -15.35 0.89
C GLU A 77 0.99 -13.84 0.89
N ILE A 78 1.93 -13.05 1.37
CA ILE A 78 1.81 -11.59 1.40
C ILE A 78 2.75 -10.98 0.35
N ILE A 79 2.17 -10.15 -0.50
CA ILE A 79 2.88 -9.35 -1.50
C ILE A 79 2.64 -7.89 -1.18
N TYR A 80 3.71 -7.09 -1.12
CA TYR A 80 3.65 -5.72 -0.64
C TYR A 80 4.40 -4.79 -1.58
N PHE A 81 3.65 -3.89 -2.21
CA PHE A 81 4.13 -2.78 -3.02
C PHE A 81 4.47 -1.60 -2.10
N GLU A 82 5.71 -1.14 -2.12
CA GLU A 82 6.10 0.05 -1.35
C GLU A 82 5.32 1.27 -1.84
N GLY A 83 4.80 2.07 -0.90
CA GLY A 83 4.14 3.33 -1.17
C GLY A 83 5.07 4.53 -1.03
N ASN A 84 4.49 5.72 -0.86
CA ASN A 84 5.24 6.94 -0.57
C ASN A 84 5.38 7.26 0.93
N HIS A 85 4.63 6.57 1.78
CA HIS A 85 4.80 6.62 3.24
C HIS A 85 5.63 5.45 3.78
N ASP A 86 5.67 4.33 3.08
CA ASP A 86 6.35 3.11 3.54
C ASP A 86 7.26 2.47 2.49
N TYR A 87 8.56 2.51 2.75
CA TYR A 87 9.59 2.10 1.78
C TYR A 87 10.87 1.63 2.47
N ASN A 88 11.77 0.99 1.71
CA ASN A 88 12.92 0.24 2.24
C ASN A 88 12.48 -0.87 3.22
N LEU A 89 11.39 -1.57 2.90
CA LEU A 89 10.66 -2.45 3.82
C LEU A 89 11.25 -3.87 3.91
N LYS A 90 12.07 -4.29 2.93
CA LYS A 90 12.56 -5.67 2.81
C LYS A 90 13.19 -6.26 4.08
N LYS A 91 13.89 -5.43 4.87
CA LYS A 91 14.51 -5.89 6.13
C LYS A 91 13.52 -5.96 7.31
N ILE A 92 12.39 -5.26 7.24
CA ILE A 92 11.33 -5.29 8.25
C ILE A 92 10.48 -6.57 8.09
N PHE A 93 10.26 -6.99 6.83
CA PHE A 93 9.37 -8.08 6.49
C PHE A 93 10.07 -9.19 5.70
N PRO A 94 10.80 -10.11 6.37
CA PRO A 94 11.67 -11.09 5.70
C PRO A 94 10.92 -12.16 4.88
N LEU A 95 9.67 -12.49 5.24
CA LEU A 95 8.86 -13.49 4.54
C LEU A 95 7.87 -12.89 3.54
N ILE A 96 7.75 -11.56 3.49
CA ILE A 96 6.82 -10.86 2.60
C ILE A 96 7.54 -10.52 1.30
N LYS A 97 6.87 -10.75 0.17
CA LYS A 97 7.40 -10.37 -1.14
C LYS A 97 7.25 -8.86 -1.34
N ILE A 98 8.33 -8.11 -1.12
CA ILE A 98 8.37 -6.65 -1.29
C ILE A 98 8.70 -6.26 -2.74
N TYR A 99 7.94 -5.33 -3.31
CA TYR A 99 8.24 -4.64 -4.56
C TYR A 99 8.50 -3.15 -4.30
N GLU A 100 9.78 -2.78 -4.38
CA GLU A 100 10.22 -1.39 -4.28
C GLU A 100 9.62 -0.56 -5.44
N ARG A 101 9.41 0.74 -5.22
CA ARG A 101 8.79 1.64 -6.21
C ARG A 101 9.40 1.56 -7.61
N GLN A 102 10.73 1.42 -7.71
CA GLN A 102 11.44 1.34 -9.00
C GLN A 102 11.17 0.05 -9.79
N ALA A 103 10.70 -1.00 -9.10
CA ALA A 103 10.33 -2.28 -9.70
C ALA A 103 8.83 -2.35 -10.06
N GLN A 104 8.10 -1.26 -9.87
CA GLN A 104 6.70 -1.13 -10.25
C GLN A 104 6.61 -0.48 -11.65
N PRO A 105 5.55 -0.72 -12.43
CA PRO A 105 4.50 -1.70 -12.16
C PRO A 105 5.01 -3.13 -12.30
N VAL A 106 4.49 -4.02 -11.47
CA VAL A 106 4.77 -5.45 -11.55
C VAL A 106 3.75 -6.09 -12.45
N LEU A 107 4.22 -6.81 -13.47
CA LEU A 107 3.38 -7.62 -14.32
C LEU A 107 2.91 -8.88 -13.59
N ALA A 108 1.61 -9.07 -13.57
CA ALA A 108 0.94 -10.23 -13.01
C ALA A 108 -0.06 -10.83 -14.00
N GLU A 109 -0.56 -12.02 -13.65
CA GLU A 109 -1.55 -12.75 -14.43
C GLU A 109 -2.66 -13.28 -13.52
N TYR A 110 -3.90 -13.21 -14.02
CA TYR A 110 -5.07 -13.87 -13.44
C TYR A 110 -5.96 -14.44 -14.55
N LYS A 111 -6.13 -15.76 -14.60
CA LYS A 111 -6.96 -16.45 -15.61
C LYS A 111 -6.69 -15.96 -17.05
N ASN A 112 -5.42 -15.93 -17.46
CA ASN A 112 -4.93 -15.43 -18.76
C ASN A 112 -5.11 -13.92 -19.02
N LYS A 113 -5.54 -13.13 -18.03
CA LYS A 113 -5.55 -11.66 -18.11
C LYS A 113 -4.24 -11.10 -17.61
N SER A 114 -3.62 -10.22 -18.39
CA SER A 114 -2.42 -9.48 -17.98
C SER A 114 -2.81 -8.32 -17.07
N ILE A 115 -2.03 -8.13 -16.01
CA ILE A 115 -2.30 -7.17 -14.94
C ILE A 115 -1.04 -6.36 -14.65
N SER A 116 -1.16 -5.04 -14.55
CA SER A 116 -0.13 -4.17 -13.97
C SER A 116 -0.51 -3.78 -12.54
N LEU A 117 0.38 -4.02 -11.59
CA LEU A 117 0.21 -3.64 -10.18
C LEU A 117 1.24 -2.60 -9.77
N SER A 118 0.80 -1.51 -9.19
CA SER A 118 1.67 -0.49 -8.59
C SER A 118 0.93 0.26 -7.48
N HIS A 119 1.64 0.91 -6.57
CA HIS A 119 1.01 1.81 -5.61
C HIS A 119 0.25 2.94 -6.32
N GLY A 120 0.83 3.56 -7.35
CA GLY A 120 0.16 4.53 -8.23
C GLY A 120 0.82 5.91 -8.31
N ASP A 121 1.87 6.14 -7.52
CA ASP A 121 2.62 7.40 -7.43
C ASP A 121 3.73 7.55 -8.47
N MET A 122 3.85 6.62 -9.43
CA MET A 122 4.93 6.58 -10.43
C MET A 122 4.87 7.71 -11.47
N TYR A 123 3.66 8.07 -11.90
CA TYR A 123 3.41 8.99 -13.01
C TYR A 123 2.92 10.37 -12.56
N VAL A 124 3.33 10.83 -11.37
CA VAL A 124 2.93 12.14 -10.83
C VAL A 124 3.65 13.29 -11.56
N ASP A 125 4.90 13.58 -11.20
CA ASP A 125 5.74 14.54 -11.91
C ASP A 125 7.24 14.31 -11.60
N ASN A 126 8.12 14.99 -12.34
CA ASN A 126 9.57 14.82 -12.21
C ASN A 126 10.13 15.33 -10.87
N PHE A 127 9.57 16.41 -10.31
CA PHE A 127 10.02 16.92 -9.02
C PHE A 127 9.65 15.96 -7.89
N TYR A 128 8.45 15.38 -7.96
CA TYR A 128 7.99 14.32 -7.07
C TYR A 128 8.89 13.08 -7.18
N ASN A 129 9.27 12.68 -8.40
CA ASN A 129 10.20 11.58 -8.62
C ASN A 129 11.59 11.83 -8.03
N ILE A 130 12.11 13.05 -8.16
CA ILE A 130 13.38 13.46 -7.54
C ILE A 130 13.26 13.41 -6.02
N TYR A 131 12.21 14.03 -5.45
CA TYR A 131 11.93 13.99 -4.02
C TYR A 131 11.89 12.55 -3.51
N CYS A 132 11.12 11.69 -4.18
CA CYS A 132 10.99 10.27 -3.87
C CYS A 132 12.33 9.53 -3.87
N SER A 133 13.22 9.86 -4.80
CA SER A 133 14.56 9.27 -4.90
C SER A 133 15.47 9.73 -3.75
N VAL A 134 15.38 11.00 -3.36
CA VAL A 134 16.13 11.55 -2.22
C VAL A 134 15.68 10.92 -0.91
N ILE A 135 14.39 10.94 -0.60
CA ILE A 135 13.90 10.46 0.71
C ILE A 135 14.04 8.95 0.90
N ARG A 136 14.12 8.17 -0.20
CA ARG A 136 14.33 6.72 -0.14
C ARG A 136 15.80 6.32 -0.02
N ASN A 137 16.73 7.27 -0.10
CA ASN A 137 18.16 6.98 0.01
C ASN A 137 18.51 6.41 1.39
N LYS A 138 18.93 5.14 1.40
CA LYS A 138 19.21 4.38 2.63
C LYS A 138 20.33 5.00 3.47
N THR A 139 21.35 5.59 2.84
CA THR A 139 22.47 6.25 3.52
C THR A 139 22.04 7.56 4.16
N LEU A 140 21.28 8.38 3.43
CA LEU A 140 20.71 9.63 3.96
C LEU A 140 19.82 9.35 5.17
N LEU A 141 18.90 8.40 5.06
CA LEU A 141 17.99 8.05 6.17
C LEU A 141 18.75 7.51 7.39
N ALA A 142 19.78 6.69 7.16
CA ALA A 142 20.62 6.19 8.25
C ALA A 142 21.37 7.33 8.95
N LEU A 143 21.91 8.29 8.18
CA LEU A 143 22.54 9.50 8.72
C LEU A 143 21.53 10.35 9.51
N LEU A 144 20.36 10.63 8.94
CA LEU A 144 19.30 11.40 9.61
C LEU A 144 18.87 10.72 10.91
N ASN A 145 18.74 9.39 10.93
CA ASN A 145 18.42 8.65 12.15
C ASN A 145 19.54 8.75 13.22
N ILE A 146 20.81 8.83 12.82
CA ILE A 146 21.93 9.04 13.77
C ILE A 146 21.88 10.46 14.34
N LEU A 147 21.57 11.45 13.49
CA LEU A 147 21.49 12.87 13.88
C LEU A 147 20.21 13.20 14.67
N ASP A 148 19.22 12.30 14.68
CA ASP A 148 17.94 12.50 15.36
C ASP A 148 18.02 12.26 16.88
N ILE A 149 18.78 13.12 17.57
CA ILE A 149 18.97 13.05 19.02
C ILE A 149 17.63 13.22 19.73
N ASN A 150 17.29 12.29 20.63
CA ASN A 150 16.03 12.24 21.38
C ASN A 150 14.76 12.21 20.49
N ASP A 151 14.89 11.73 19.25
CA ASP A 151 13.83 11.60 18.25
C ASP A 151 13.13 12.94 17.91
N VAL A 152 13.81 14.08 18.03
CA VAL A 152 13.22 15.42 17.80
C VAL A 152 12.70 15.57 16.37
N LEU A 153 13.49 15.17 15.36
CA LEU A 153 13.11 15.22 13.95
C LEU A 153 11.96 14.24 13.68
N SER A 154 12.09 12.99 14.14
CA SER A 154 11.04 11.97 13.97
C SER A 154 9.72 12.39 14.63
N LYS A 155 9.76 13.00 15.83
CA LYS A 155 8.57 13.56 16.49
C LYS A 155 7.94 14.69 15.69
N LYS A 156 8.73 15.60 15.10
CA LYS A 156 8.21 16.65 14.22
C LYS A 156 7.51 16.08 12.99
N ILE A 157 8.13 15.10 12.34
CA ILE A 157 7.53 14.40 11.19
C ILE A 157 6.23 13.72 11.62
N TYR A 158 6.26 12.98 12.74
CA TYR A 158 5.08 12.32 13.28
C TYR A 158 3.93 13.28 13.57
N THR A 159 4.18 14.40 14.26
CA THR A 159 3.16 15.41 14.53
C THR A 159 2.61 16.02 13.25
N SER A 160 3.45 16.27 12.25
CA SER A 160 3.01 16.77 10.94
C SER A 160 2.08 15.78 10.24
N LEU A 161 2.43 14.49 10.22
CA LEU A 161 1.60 13.44 9.64
C LEU A 161 0.25 13.31 10.38
N MET A 162 0.27 13.33 11.71
CA MET A 162 -0.93 13.27 12.56
C MET A 162 -1.92 14.43 12.39
N ALA A 163 -1.50 15.52 11.78
CA ALA A 163 -2.33 16.70 11.51
C ALA A 163 -2.93 16.69 10.09
N LYS A 164 -2.50 15.78 9.20
CA LYS A 164 -2.98 15.76 7.82
C LYS A 164 -4.39 15.17 7.72
N SER A 165 -5.24 15.83 6.93
CA SER A 165 -6.49 15.23 6.44
C SER A 165 -6.23 14.60 5.07
N ILE A 166 -6.36 13.28 4.99
CA ILE A 166 -6.00 12.49 3.81
C ILE A 166 -7.22 11.93 3.05
N CYS A 167 -8.41 11.98 3.65
CA CYS A 167 -9.64 11.51 3.02
C CYS A 167 -10.32 12.66 2.26
N ARG A 168 -10.18 12.64 0.94
CA ARG A 168 -10.79 13.63 0.03
C ARG A 168 -11.16 13.01 -1.30
N LYS A 169 -12.22 13.51 -1.93
CA LYS A 169 -12.53 13.18 -3.31
C LYS A 169 -11.67 13.99 -4.27
N ILE A 170 -11.13 13.31 -5.27
CA ILE A 170 -10.33 13.92 -6.33
C ILE A 170 -11.30 14.31 -7.46
N PRO A 171 -11.47 15.61 -7.77
CA PRO A 171 -12.30 16.02 -8.89
C PRO A 171 -11.67 15.55 -10.21
N ASN A 172 -12.51 15.18 -11.17
CA ASN A 172 -12.09 14.71 -12.50
C ASN A 172 -11.10 13.53 -12.44
N PHE A 173 -11.31 12.61 -11.48
CA PHE A 173 -10.43 11.47 -11.28
C PHE A 173 -10.28 10.60 -12.53
N LYS A 174 -11.39 10.40 -13.26
CA LYS A 174 -11.40 9.63 -14.51
C LYS A 174 -10.48 10.25 -15.56
N GLU A 175 -10.49 11.57 -15.70
CA GLU A 175 -9.65 12.31 -16.64
C GLU A 175 -8.18 12.32 -16.22
N ILE A 176 -7.90 12.33 -14.92
CA ILE A 176 -6.53 12.22 -14.39
C ILE A 176 -5.94 10.86 -14.76
N ILE A 177 -6.66 9.77 -14.53
CA ILE A 177 -6.19 8.42 -14.86
C ILE A 177 -6.10 8.21 -16.37
N GLN A 178 -7.04 8.76 -17.15
CA GLN A 178 -7.01 8.70 -18.62
C GLN A 178 -5.68 9.20 -19.21
N LYS A 179 -5.05 10.21 -18.60
CA LYS A 179 -3.77 10.78 -19.10
C LYS A 179 -2.60 9.81 -18.99
N LYS A 180 -2.67 8.80 -18.13
CA LYS A 180 -1.59 7.85 -17.89
C LYS A 180 -1.95 6.40 -18.20
N ILE A 181 -3.22 6.08 -18.47
CA ILE A 181 -3.65 4.70 -18.66
C ILE A 181 -2.93 4.03 -19.84
N ASP A 182 -2.62 4.80 -20.87
CA ASP A 182 -1.90 4.33 -22.07
C ASP A 182 -0.40 4.06 -21.83
N CYS A 183 0.13 4.39 -20.64
CA CYS A 183 1.46 3.97 -20.21
C CYS A 183 1.52 2.49 -19.81
N TYR A 184 0.35 1.83 -19.71
CA TYR A 184 0.24 0.42 -19.36
C TYR A 184 -0.19 -0.41 -20.58
N ASP A 185 0.50 -1.53 -20.81
CA ASP A 185 0.21 -2.48 -21.91
C ASP A 185 -0.49 -3.76 -21.40
N THR A 186 -1.41 -3.60 -20.44
CA THR A 186 -2.07 -4.72 -19.76
C THR A 186 -3.58 -4.55 -19.74
N SER A 187 -4.32 -5.66 -19.80
CA SER A 187 -5.79 -5.65 -19.77
C SER A 187 -6.40 -5.12 -18.48
N ILE A 188 -5.66 -5.18 -17.37
CA ILE A 188 -6.08 -4.68 -16.06
C ILE A 188 -4.95 -3.86 -15.44
N VAL A 189 -5.27 -2.74 -14.83
CA VAL A 189 -4.34 -1.93 -14.02
C VAL A 189 -4.91 -1.79 -12.63
N ILE A 190 -4.11 -2.08 -11.60
CA ILE A 190 -4.53 -2.02 -10.19
C ILE A 190 -3.60 -1.08 -9.44
N GLU A 191 -4.17 -0.05 -8.82
CA GLU A 191 -3.43 0.97 -8.07
C GLU A 191 -4.09 1.31 -6.72
N GLY A 192 -3.30 1.69 -5.72
CA GLY A 192 -3.71 2.35 -4.47
C GLY A 192 -3.61 3.88 -4.62
N HIS A 193 -2.97 4.56 -3.66
CA HIS A 193 -2.51 5.96 -3.66
C HIS A 193 -3.58 7.05 -3.75
N TYR A 194 -4.60 6.88 -4.59
CA TYR A 194 -5.58 7.92 -4.88
C TYR A 194 -6.76 7.95 -3.91
N HIS A 195 -6.96 6.90 -3.12
CA HIS A 195 -8.02 6.79 -2.10
C HIS A 195 -9.46 6.91 -2.64
N GLN A 196 -9.68 6.75 -3.94
CA GLN A 196 -11.01 6.97 -4.55
C GLN A 196 -11.88 5.72 -4.52
N GLY A 197 -11.26 4.55 -4.68
CA GLY A 197 -11.94 3.27 -4.78
C GLY A 197 -12.63 3.03 -6.13
N ASP A 198 -12.39 3.84 -7.16
CA ASP A 198 -13.18 3.76 -8.40
C ASP A 198 -12.69 2.66 -9.34
N PHE A 199 -13.64 1.96 -9.97
CA PHE A 199 -13.38 0.97 -11.03
C PHE A 199 -13.85 1.53 -12.36
N ILE A 200 -12.94 1.65 -13.33
CA ILE A 200 -13.17 2.41 -14.57
C ILE A 200 -12.69 1.58 -15.75
N THR A 201 -13.49 1.52 -16.81
CA THR A 201 -13.07 0.89 -18.07
C THR A 201 -12.64 1.96 -19.08
N TYR A 202 -11.46 1.80 -19.65
CA TYR A 202 -10.85 2.64 -20.67
C TYR A 202 -10.55 1.80 -21.91
N ASP A 203 -11.38 1.87 -22.95
CA ASP A 203 -11.27 1.06 -24.18
C ASP A 203 -10.98 -0.43 -23.88
N LYS A 204 -9.70 -0.84 -23.89
CA LYS A 204 -9.22 -2.22 -23.67
C LYS A 204 -8.73 -2.50 -22.25
N THR A 205 -8.62 -1.49 -21.39
CA THR A 205 -8.01 -1.57 -20.07
C THR A 205 -9.03 -1.34 -18.97
N PHE A 206 -9.12 -2.30 -18.04
CA PHE A 206 -9.93 -2.15 -16.82
C PHE A 206 -9.05 -1.65 -15.67
N TYR A 207 -9.30 -0.42 -15.24
CA TYR A 207 -8.61 0.22 -14.13
C TYR A 207 -9.34 -0.01 -12.81
N VAL A 208 -8.60 -0.42 -11.79
CA VAL A 208 -9.08 -0.71 -10.45
C VAL A 208 -8.29 0.13 -9.45
N ASN A 209 -8.90 1.19 -8.92
CA ASN A 209 -8.34 1.86 -7.75
C ASN A 209 -8.80 1.13 -6.48
N ILE A 210 -7.86 0.56 -5.75
CA ILE A 210 -8.12 -0.03 -4.43
C ILE A 210 -8.52 1.11 -3.49
N PRO A 211 -9.66 0.99 -2.78
CA PRO A 211 -10.09 2.02 -1.84
C PRO A 211 -9.10 2.14 -0.68
N SER A 212 -8.97 3.35 -0.13
CA SER A 212 -8.27 3.53 1.14
C SER A 212 -9.08 2.86 2.23
N LEU A 213 -8.49 1.86 2.88
CA LEU A 213 -9.14 1.17 4.00
C LEU A 213 -9.47 2.15 5.13
N LEU A 214 -8.64 3.18 5.32
CA LEU A 214 -8.89 4.23 6.31
C LEU A 214 -10.08 5.11 5.95
N CYS A 215 -10.22 5.51 4.70
CA CYS A 215 -11.24 6.49 4.31
C CYS A 215 -12.62 5.87 4.06
N SER A 216 -12.69 4.62 3.59
CA SER A 216 -13.98 3.97 3.30
C SER A 216 -14.28 2.74 4.14
N ASN A 217 -13.33 2.24 4.95
CA ASN A 217 -13.43 0.94 5.62
C ASN A 217 -13.69 -0.22 4.64
N GLU A 218 -13.26 -0.10 3.38
CA GLU A 218 -13.42 -1.15 2.37
C GLU A 218 -12.08 -1.75 1.97
N TYR A 219 -12.13 -3.03 1.63
CA TYR A 219 -11.06 -3.74 0.94
C TYR A 219 -11.63 -4.41 -0.31
N VAL A 220 -10.77 -4.95 -1.18
CA VAL A 220 -11.22 -5.58 -2.43
C VAL A 220 -10.87 -7.06 -2.43
N ILE A 221 -11.80 -7.90 -2.89
CA ILE A 221 -11.57 -9.32 -3.18
C ILE A 221 -11.62 -9.51 -4.70
N LEU A 222 -10.67 -10.26 -5.25
CA LEU A 222 -10.72 -10.74 -6.63
C LEU A 222 -11.23 -12.18 -6.66
N ASN A 223 -12.46 -12.36 -7.16
CA ASN A 223 -13.05 -13.68 -7.40
C ASN A 223 -13.91 -13.58 -8.67
N ASP A 224 -13.29 -13.93 -9.80
CA ASP A 224 -13.71 -13.64 -11.19
C ASP A 224 -13.87 -12.16 -11.54
N THR A 225 -14.43 -11.39 -10.62
CA THR A 225 -14.61 -9.95 -10.65
C THR A 225 -14.05 -9.33 -9.37
N PHE A 226 -13.77 -8.04 -9.42
CA PHE A 226 -13.36 -7.26 -8.25
C PHE A 226 -14.60 -6.83 -7.48
N LYS A 227 -14.62 -7.10 -6.17
CA LYS A 227 -15.72 -6.73 -5.28
C LYS A 227 -15.18 -5.97 -4.09
N LYS A 228 -15.76 -4.81 -3.80
CA LYS A 228 -15.49 -4.09 -2.55
C LYS A 228 -16.27 -4.72 -1.42
N ILE A 229 -15.60 -4.90 -0.29
CA ILE A 229 -16.18 -5.46 0.93
C ILE A 229 -15.91 -4.47 2.06
N THR A 230 -16.97 -4.07 2.76
CA THR A 230 -16.84 -3.28 3.98
C THR A 230 -16.32 -4.15 5.11
N LEU A 231 -15.24 -3.72 5.76
CA LEU A 231 -14.73 -4.33 6.98
C LEU A 231 -15.73 -4.08 8.11
N ARG A 232 -16.52 -5.11 8.42
CA ARG A 232 -17.45 -5.07 9.55
C ARG A 232 -16.70 -5.52 10.80
N THR A 233 -16.32 -4.57 11.65
CA THR A 233 -15.82 -4.90 12.99
C THR A 233 -17.02 -5.25 13.86
N LYS A 234 -17.05 -6.45 14.46
CA LYS A 234 -17.97 -6.70 15.57
C LYS A 234 -17.52 -5.80 16.72
N ILE A 235 -18.38 -4.83 17.08
CA ILE A 235 -18.29 -4.08 18.33
C ILE A 235 -18.57 -5.07 19.47
#